data_AF-E4NAQ1-F1
#
_entry.id   AF-E4NAQ1-F1
#
_cell.length_a   1.000
_cell.length_b   1.000
_cell.length_c   1.000
_cell.angle_alpha   90.00
_cell.angle_beta   90.00
_cell.angle_gamma   90.00
#
_symmetry.space_group_name_H-M   'P 1'
#
loop_
_entity.id
_entity.type
_entity.pdbx_description
1 polymer ?
#
loop_
_entity_poly.entity_id
_entity_poly.type
_entity_poly.pdbx_seq_one_letter_code
_entity_poly.pdbx_strand_id
1 'polypeptide(L)'
;MAGGGGGGRGGWWGGGNRRDGARADARAAREAAQESFYELDSAQRDALLAVETVKSAGDPAAARRVEGEFADLTARIDQVTVAYLGALDAVDLESAESDPGAVARARQQLDQAKRELDAKRAELGTFVSRLQPVLEQAEAQLIRVTPAVERARQALLGATTALERAREAGLRADDLAARLAELAPELTRLNQGVAQHGVPATLRRAEDVARRAEEIRAEAAQLPERATEIDHRVASLRTRIDALENRAPTVDPALSELRRRFSTSCWQDLQQVPAQTADAVRTARGKLAEAVRARDEQRWADATAAIGTVRALLDTAGGAVTAVNERLRQLNEVQHDPQREIERARFAIRDAQRLAMAGRQAPDPRHAGPLDAAVARLDRAVAALEESGRHPDYWRFLTELAAVRETAAEVVTLIRGH
;
A
#
# COMPACT_ATOMS: atom_id res chain seq x y z
N MET A 1 105.02 -58.55 -12.57
CA MET A 1 104.61 -59.24 -13.81
C MET A 1 103.37 -58.53 -14.31
N ALA A 2 103.50 -57.62 -15.28
CA ALA A 2 103.40 -57.87 -16.74
C ALA A 2 101.96 -58.22 -17.15
N GLY A 3 101.26 -57.58 -18.10
CA GLY A 3 101.50 -56.46 -19.05
C GLY A 3 100.10 -55.92 -19.46
N GLY A 4 99.94 -54.68 -19.94
CA GLY A 4 100.03 -54.27 -21.37
C GLY A 4 98.82 -54.79 -22.19
N GLY A 5 98.04 -54.03 -22.95
CA GLY A 5 98.04 -52.64 -23.41
C GLY A 5 96.97 -52.47 -24.53
N GLY A 6 96.80 -51.23 -25.02
CA GLY A 6 96.05 -50.87 -26.24
C GLY A 6 94.60 -50.43 -25.99
N GLY A 7 94.10 -49.26 -26.39
CA GLY A 7 94.52 -48.29 -27.40
C GLY A 7 93.34 -48.03 -28.34
N GLY A 8 92.76 -46.82 -28.33
CA GLY A 8 91.66 -46.45 -29.24
C GLY A 8 91.29 -44.98 -29.15
N ARG A 9 91.55 -44.25 -30.24
CA ARG A 9 91.43 -42.80 -30.43
C ARG A 9 90.01 -42.38 -30.86
N GLY A 10 89.69 -41.10 -30.67
CA GLY A 10 88.58 -40.37 -31.33
C GLY A 10 87.29 -40.29 -30.48
N GLY A 11 86.52 -39.22 -30.44
CA GLY A 11 86.50 -38.05 -31.30
C GLY A 11 85.87 -36.84 -30.61
N TRP A 12 86.49 -35.71 -30.91
CA TRP A 12 86.14 -34.34 -30.57
C TRP A 12 84.95 -33.87 -31.43
N TRP A 13 83.75 -34.40 -31.20
CA TRP A 13 82.49 -33.93 -31.83
C TRP A 13 81.29 -34.21 -30.91
N GLY A 14 81.12 -33.41 -29.86
CA GLY A 14 79.98 -33.55 -28.93
C GLY A 14 79.48 -32.24 -28.29
N GLY A 15 80.10 -31.10 -28.62
CA GLY A 15 79.76 -29.79 -28.06
C GLY A 15 78.77 -28.97 -28.90
N GLY A 16 78.73 -29.14 -30.23
CA GLY A 16 77.84 -28.39 -31.13
C GLY A 16 76.37 -28.75 -30.98
N ASN A 17 76.04 -30.04 -31.07
CA ASN A 17 74.66 -30.53 -31.00
C ASN A 17 73.92 -30.23 -29.68
N ARG A 18 74.65 -30.12 -28.56
CA ARG A 18 74.07 -29.73 -27.25
C ARG A 18 73.86 -28.22 -27.12
N ARG A 19 74.73 -27.40 -27.75
CA ARG A 19 74.59 -25.94 -27.75
C ARG A 19 73.43 -25.51 -28.66
N ASP A 20 73.26 -26.18 -29.80
CA ASP A 20 72.15 -25.92 -30.72
C ASP A 20 70.81 -26.40 -30.14
N GLY A 21 70.79 -27.55 -29.46
CA GLY A 21 69.62 -28.03 -28.71
C GLY A 21 69.22 -27.12 -27.53
N ALA A 22 70.17 -26.60 -26.76
CA ALA A 22 69.87 -25.69 -25.65
C ALA A 22 69.28 -24.34 -26.11
N ARG A 23 69.68 -23.86 -27.29
CA ARG A 23 69.10 -22.65 -27.91
C ARG A 23 67.71 -22.91 -28.47
N ALA A 24 67.50 -24.05 -29.13
CA ALA A 24 66.17 -24.46 -29.60
C ALA A 24 65.18 -24.58 -28.43
N ASP A 25 65.60 -25.19 -27.32
CA ASP A 25 64.79 -25.30 -26.11
C ASP A 25 64.49 -23.93 -25.48
N ALA A 26 65.46 -23.00 -25.47
CA ALA A 26 65.25 -21.63 -24.97
C ALA A 26 64.30 -20.82 -25.86
N ARG A 27 64.34 -21.02 -27.19
CA ARG A 27 63.38 -20.42 -28.13
C ARG A 27 61.96 -20.99 -27.92
N ALA A 28 61.84 -22.30 -27.76
CA ALA A 28 60.55 -22.93 -27.45
C ALA A 28 59.98 -22.43 -26.11
N ALA A 29 60.81 -22.26 -25.08
CA ALA A 29 60.40 -21.66 -23.80
C ALA A 29 59.94 -20.20 -23.97
N ARG A 30 60.61 -19.43 -24.84
CA ARG A 30 60.23 -18.05 -25.18
C ARG A 30 58.87 -17.99 -25.87
N GLU A 31 58.66 -18.81 -26.90
CA GLU A 31 57.38 -18.89 -27.64
C GLU A 31 56.24 -19.30 -26.70
N ALA A 32 56.47 -20.29 -25.84
CA ALA A 32 55.47 -20.75 -24.87
C ALA A 32 55.15 -19.68 -23.81
N ALA A 33 56.14 -18.91 -23.35
CA ALA A 33 55.91 -17.78 -22.44
C ALA A 33 55.17 -16.62 -23.13
N GLN A 34 55.47 -16.36 -24.41
CA GLN A 34 54.76 -15.37 -25.24
C GLN A 34 53.28 -15.75 -25.41
N GLU A 35 52.98 -17.01 -25.69
CA GLU A 35 51.60 -17.52 -25.77
C GLU A 35 50.85 -17.31 -24.44
N SER A 36 51.42 -17.76 -23.31
CA SER A 36 50.85 -17.55 -21.98
C SER A 36 50.60 -16.07 -21.66
N PHE A 37 51.50 -15.17 -22.09
CA PHE A 37 51.32 -13.73 -21.94
C PHE A 37 50.12 -13.21 -22.73
N TYR A 38 49.98 -13.57 -24.01
CA TYR A 38 48.84 -13.14 -24.83
C TYR A 38 47.50 -13.67 -24.29
N GLU A 39 47.48 -14.92 -23.82
CA GLU A 39 46.28 -15.50 -23.22
C GLU A 39 45.89 -14.80 -21.90
N LEU A 40 46.87 -14.41 -21.08
CA LEU A 40 46.64 -13.62 -19.87
C LEU A 40 46.10 -12.21 -20.21
N ASP A 41 46.70 -11.53 -21.19
CA ASP A 41 46.26 -10.19 -21.64
C ASP A 41 44.82 -10.23 -22.19
N SER A 42 44.48 -11.26 -22.98
CA SER A 42 43.10 -11.47 -23.43
C SER A 42 42.14 -11.68 -22.25
N ALA A 43 42.48 -12.55 -21.30
CA ALA A 43 41.65 -12.80 -20.12
C ALA A 43 41.50 -11.54 -19.24
N GLN A 44 42.54 -10.70 -19.16
CA GLN A 44 42.50 -9.44 -18.41
C GLN A 44 41.54 -8.44 -19.04
N ARG A 45 41.47 -8.37 -20.38
CA ARG A 45 40.46 -7.56 -21.09
C ARG A 45 39.03 -8.04 -20.81
N ASP A 46 38.79 -9.34 -20.85
CA ASP A 46 37.46 -9.90 -20.57
C ASP A 46 37.04 -9.65 -19.11
N ALA A 47 37.96 -9.81 -18.16
CA ALA A 47 37.72 -9.50 -16.76
C ALA A 47 37.43 -8.00 -16.54
N LEU A 48 38.13 -7.11 -17.24
CA LEU A 48 37.87 -5.67 -17.18
C LEU A 48 36.44 -5.33 -17.66
N LEU A 49 35.96 -5.94 -18.75
CA LEU A 49 34.60 -5.75 -19.24
C LEU A 49 33.55 -6.24 -18.22
N ALA A 50 33.80 -7.37 -17.56
CA ALA A 50 32.92 -7.90 -16.52
C ALA A 50 32.87 -6.97 -15.30
N VAL A 51 34.02 -6.45 -14.87
CA VAL A 51 34.11 -5.47 -13.77
C VAL A 51 33.38 -4.18 -14.10
N GLU A 52 33.55 -3.62 -15.31
CA GLU A 52 32.88 -2.39 -15.73
C GLU A 52 31.35 -2.57 -15.83
N THR A 53 30.89 -3.75 -16.23
CA THR A 53 29.46 -4.10 -16.22
C THR A 53 28.90 -4.11 -14.79
N VAL A 54 29.60 -4.76 -13.85
CA VAL A 54 29.19 -4.78 -12.44
C VAL A 54 29.26 -3.39 -11.80
N LYS A 55 30.21 -2.56 -12.20
CA LYS A 55 30.29 -1.16 -11.75
C LYS A 55 29.11 -0.31 -12.24
N SER A 56 28.73 -0.48 -13.51
CA SER A 56 27.68 0.31 -14.15
C SER A 56 26.27 -0.12 -13.71
N ALA A 57 26.09 -1.42 -13.50
CA ALA A 57 24.78 -2.03 -13.33
C ALA A 57 24.57 -2.79 -12.01
N GLY A 58 25.62 -3.01 -11.22
CA GLY A 58 25.57 -3.73 -9.96
C GLY A 58 25.33 -2.84 -8.73
N ASP A 59 25.34 -3.47 -7.57
CA ASP A 59 25.23 -2.79 -6.28
C ASP A 59 26.50 -1.98 -5.95
N PRO A 60 26.40 -0.74 -5.41
CA PRO A 60 27.57 0.10 -5.13
C PRO A 60 28.57 -0.46 -4.12
N ALA A 61 28.14 -1.33 -3.20
CA ALA A 61 29.05 -1.99 -2.26
C ALA A 61 29.74 -3.21 -2.91
N ALA A 62 29.00 -3.96 -3.73
CA ALA A 62 29.56 -5.05 -4.53
C ALA A 62 30.58 -4.52 -5.56
N ALA A 63 30.24 -3.45 -6.28
CA ALA A 63 31.11 -2.80 -7.25
C ALA A 63 32.46 -2.38 -6.65
N ARG A 64 32.44 -1.65 -5.52
CA ARG A 64 33.68 -1.23 -4.84
C ARG A 64 34.56 -2.40 -4.39
N ARG A 65 33.95 -3.51 -3.96
CA ARG A 65 34.69 -4.72 -3.58
C ARG A 65 35.35 -5.36 -4.80
N VAL A 66 34.60 -5.53 -5.88
CA VAL A 66 35.07 -6.11 -7.14
C VAL A 66 36.19 -5.26 -7.74
N GLU A 67 36.05 -3.94 -7.72
CA GLU A 67 37.10 -3.00 -8.15
C GLU A 67 38.38 -3.16 -7.34
N GLY A 68 38.29 -3.26 -6.01
CA GLY A 68 39.44 -3.47 -5.13
C GLY A 68 40.14 -4.81 -5.40
N GLU A 69 39.37 -5.90 -5.43
CA GLU A 69 39.91 -7.24 -5.74
C GLU A 69 40.59 -7.29 -7.11
N PHE A 70 40.00 -6.63 -8.13
CA PHE A 70 40.56 -6.57 -9.47
C PHE A 70 41.82 -5.71 -9.55
N ALA A 71 41.86 -4.59 -8.83
CA ALA A 71 43.06 -3.74 -8.75
C ALA A 71 44.24 -4.48 -8.11
N ASP A 72 44.00 -5.20 -7.00
CA ASP A 72 45.01 -6.02 -6.34
C ASP A 72 45.52 -7.17 -7.22
N LEU A 73 44.63 -7.77 -8.03
CA LEU A 73 45.01 -8.80 -8.99
C LEU A 73 45.83 -8.22 -10.15
N THR A 74 45.42 -7.07 -10.68
CA THR A 74 46.11 -6.36 -11.76
C THR A 74 47.53 -5.97 -11.33
N ALA A 75 47.70 -5.41 -10.12
CA ALA A 75 49.04 -5.07 -9.61
C ALA A 75 49.97 -6.28 -9.50
N ARG A 76 49.43 -7.47 -9.18
CA ARG A 76 50.19 -8.72 -9.15
C ARG A 76 50.47 -9.30 -10.54
N ILE A 77 49.57 -9.08 -11.50
CA ILE A 77 49.80 -9.40 -12.92
C ILE A 77 50.93 -8.52 -13.47
N ASP A 78 50.91 -7.22 -13.18
CA ASP A 78 51.94 -6.27 -13.63
C ASP A 78 53.35 -6.67 -13.14
N GLN A 79 53.46 -7.16 -11.89
CA GLN A 79 54.73 -7.67 -11.35
C GLN A 79 55.27 -8.87 -12.15
N VAL A 80 54.40 -9.83 -12.48
CA VAL A 80 54.78 -11.01 -13.29
C VAL A 80 55.09 -10.62 -14.73
N THR A 81 54.36 -9.67 -15.30
CA THR A 81 54.62 -9.11 -16.62
C THR A 81 56.00 -8.44 -16.68
N VAL A 82 56.37 -7.65 -15.67
CA VAL A 82 57.72 -7.05 -15.58
C VAL A 82 58.80 -8.13 -15.49
N ALA A 83 58.59 -9.19 -14.70
CA ALA A 83 59.53 -10.30 -14.60
C ALA A 83 59.69 -11.06 -15.94
N TYR A 84 58.59 -11.25 -16.68
CA TYR A 84 58.58 -11.82 -18.02
C TYR A 84 59.34 -10.96 -19.03
N LEU A 85 59.08 -9.64 -19.07
CA LEU A 85 59.81 -8.71 -19.94
C LEU A 85 61.30 -8.70 -19.62
N GLY A 86 61.67 -8.71 -18.33
CA GLY A 86 63.05 -8.84 -17.90
C GLY A 86 63.71 -10.16 -18.35
N ALA A 87 62.95 -11.26 -18.40
CA ALA A 87 63.44 -12.54 -18.91
C ALA A 87 63.64 -12.55 -20.43
N LEU A 88 62.82 -11.80 -21.18
CA LEU A 88 63.00 -11.61 -22.63
C LEU A 88 64.27 -10.79 -22.95
N ASP A 89 64.56 -9.79 -22.13
CA ASP A 89 65.68 -8.86 -22.33
C ASP A 89 67.04 -9.40 -21.81
N ALA A 90 67.02 -10.49 -21.04
CA ALA A 90 68.21 -11.01 -20.34
C ALA A 90 69.31 -11.54 -21.28
N VAL A 91 68.96 -12.14 -22.41
CA VAL A 91 69.90 -12.73 -23.38
C VAL A 91 69.35 -12.60 -24.80
N ASP A 92 70.18 -12.09 -25.71
CA ASP A 92 69.89 -12.18 -27.15
C ASP A 92 70.08 -13.62 -27.65
N LEU A 93 68.95 -14.33 -27.82
CA LEU A 93 68.89 -15.71 -28.31
C LEU A 93 69.17 -15.82 -29.82
N GLU A 94 69.25 -14.69 -30.55
CA GLU A 94 69.60 -14.64 -31.97
C GLU A 94 71.10 -14.43 -32.19
N SER A 95 71.85 -14.00 -31.18
CA SER A 95 73.30 -13.85 -31.25
C SER A 95 74.04 -15.20 -31.21
N ALA A 96 74.92 -15.42 -32.20
CA ALA A 96 75.76 -16.61 -32.27
C ALA A 96 76.83 -16.69 -31.16
N GLU A 97 77.15 -15.56 -30.53
CA GLU A 97 78.20 -15.40 -29.50
C GLU A 97 77.71 -15.59 -28.05
N SER A 98 76.41 -15.84 -27.85
CA SER A 98 75.82 -15.93 -26.50
C SER A 98 76.39 -17.10 -25.67
N ASP A 99 76.77 -16.82 -24.42
CA ASP A 99 77.31 -17.78 -23.46
C ASP A 99 76.30 -18.91 -23.16
N PRO A 100 76.67 -20.20 -23.29
CA PRO A 100 75.78 -21.33 -22.99
C PRO A 100 75.19 -21.32 -21.57
N GLY A 101 75.92 -20.80 -20.57
CA GLY A 101 75.41 -20.64 -19.21
C GLY A 101 74.33 -19.56 -19.10
N ALA A 102 74.49 -18.47 -19.85
CA ALA A 102 73.46 -17.43 -19.99
C ALA A 102 72.19 -17.96 -20.69
N VAL A 103 72.32 -18.74 -21.77
CA VAL A 103 71.17 -19.34 -22.48
C VAL A 103 70.37 -20.30 -21.58
N ALA A 104 71.05 -21.13 -20.77
CA ALA A 104 70.37 -22.02 -19.83
C ALA A 104 69.62 -21.27 -18.72
N ARG A 105 70.18 -20.16 -18.21
CA ARG A 105 69.52 -19.29 -17.23
C ARG A 105 68.31 -18.57 -17.85
N ALA A 106 68.43 -18.06 -19.07
CA ALA A 106 67.32 -17.42 -19.78
C ALA A 106 66.15 -18.40 -19.99
N ARG A 107 66.43 -19.65 -20.40
CA ARG A 107 65.41 -20.70 -20.47
C ARG A 107 64.70 -20.91 -19.13
N GLN A 108 65.46 -21.05 -18.03
CA GLN A 108 64.87 -21.25 -16.70
C GLN A 108 64.00 -20.06 -16.27
N GLN A 109 64.43 -18.83 -16.58
CA GLN A 109 63.67 -17.60 -16.31
C GLN A 109 62.39 -17.54 -17.15
N LEU A 110 62.44 -17.91 -18.42
CA LEU A 110 61.26 -17.98 -19.30
C LEU A 110 60.28 -19.07 -18.87
N ASP A 111 60.77 -20.27 -18.51
CA ASP A 111 59.94 -21.34 -17.96
C ASP A 111 59.28 -20.93 -16.64
N GLN A 112 59.99 -20.16 -15.80
CA GLN A 112 59.44 -19.61 -14.56
C GLN A 112 58.39 -18.53 -14.84
N ALA A 113 58.68 -17.58 -15.73
CA ALA A 113 57.74 -16.54 -16.14
C ALA A 113 56.46 -17.15 -16.72
N LYS A 114 56.58 -18.18 -17.58
CA LYS A 114 55.44 -18.92 -18.10
C LYS A 114 54.56 -19.50 -16.98
N ARG A 115 55.17 -20.20 -16.01
CA ARG A 115 54.42 -20.78 -14.87
C ARG A 115 53.70 -19.71 -14.05
N GLU A 116 54.35 -18.56 -13.83
CA GLU A 116 53.76 -17.45 -13.09
C GLU A 116 52.62 -16.78 -13.88
N LEU A 117 52.77 -16.59 -15.20
CA LEU A 117 51.72 -16.08 -16.09
C LEU A 117 50.50 -17.03 -16.11
N ASP A 118 50.73 -18.34 -16.24
CA ASP A 118 49.68 -19.35 -16.20
C ASP A 118 48.96 -19.36 -14.84
N ALA A 119 49.72 -19.24 -13.74
CA ALA A 119 49.15 -19.17 -12.40
C ALA A 119 48.28 -17.90 -12.22
N LYS A 120 48.71 -16.75 -12.75
CA LYS A 120 47.91 -15.52 -12.71
C LYS A 120 46.68 -15.59 -13.61
N ARG A 121 46.76 -16.25 -14.76
CA ARG A 121 45.60 -16.52 -15.62
C ARG A 121 44.57 -17.39 -14.89
N ALA A 122 45.00 -18.44 -14.18
CA ALA A 122 44.10 -19.28 -13.40
C ALA A 122 43.44 -18.52 -12.22
N GLU A 123 44.21 -17.65 -11.55
CA GLU A 123 43.70 -16.77 -10.50
C GLU A 123 42.63 -15.80 -11.05
N LEU A 124 42.88 -15.22 -12.22
CA LEU A 124 41.94 -14.37 -12.94
C LEU A 124 40.68 -15.10 -13.39
N GLY A 125 40.81 -16.32 -13.93
CA GLY A 125 39.66 -17.16 -14.27
C GLY A 125 38.81 -17.50 -13.04
N THR A 126 39.44 -17.72 -11.89
CA THR A 126 38.73 -17.94 -10.61
C THR A 126 38.00 -16.67 -10.16
N PHE A 127 38.63 -15.50 -10.31
CA PHE A 127 38.00 -14.21 -10.03
C PHE A 127 36.74 -13.99 -10.90
N VAL A 128 36.84 -14.16 -12.22
CA VAL A 128 35.70 -14.02 -13.13
C VAL A 128 34.60 -15.04 -12.80
N SER A 129 34.95 -16.29 -12.51
CA SER A 129 33.98 -17.33 -12.12
C SER A 129 33.21 -16.96 -10.83
N ARG A 130 33.88 -16.31 -9.86
CA ARG A 130 33.22 -15.79 -8.65
C ARG A 130 32.35 -14.55 -8.94
N LEU A 131 32.70 -13.76 -9.95
CA LEU A 131 31.97 -12.56 -10.37
C LEU A 131 30.69 -12.90 -11.13
N GLN A 132 30.63 -14.07 -11.78
CA GLN A 132 29.56 -14.48 -12.68
C GLN A 132 28.13 -14.28 -12.12
N PRO A 133 27.79 -14.68 -10.88
CA PRO A 133 26.43 -14.45 -10.36
C PRO A 133 26.08 -12.97 -10.18
N VAL A 134 27.08 -12.13 -9.87
CA VAL A 134 26.89 -10.67 -9.72
C VAL A 134 26.72 -10.02 -11.09
N LEU A 135 27.44 -10.51 -12.10
CA LEU A 135 27.31 -10.08 -13.49
C LEU A 135 25.90 -10.41 -14.02
N GLU A 136 25.43 -11.63 -13.83
CA GLU A 136 24.07 -12.06 -14.21
C GLU A 136 22.98 -11.20 -13.55
N GLN A 137 23.18 -10.86 -12.26
CA GLN A 137 22.27 -9.96 -11.55
C GLN A 137 22.28 -8.54 -12.16
N ALA A 138 23.46 -8.01 -12.51
CA ALA A 138 23.61 -6.69 -13.11
C ALA A 138 22.96 -6.62 -14.51
N GLU A 139 23.14 -7.66 -15.34
CA GLU A 139 22.49 -7.81 -16.64
C GLU A 139 20.96 -7.88 -16.52
N ALA A 140 20.46 -8.67 -15.56
CA ALA A 140 19.02 -8.75 -15.28
C ALA A 140 18.44 -7.39 -14.87
N GLN A 141 19.19 -6.55 -14.15
CA GLN A 141 18.78 -5.19 -13.83
C GLN A 141 18.77 -4.27 -15.06
N LEU A 142 19.78 -4.36 -15.93
CA LEU A 142 19.85 -3.58 -17.17
C LEU A 142 18.63 -3.80 -18.06
N ILE A 143 18.20 -5.05 -18.23
CA ILE A 143 17.01 -5.42 -19.03
C ILE A 143 15.75 -4.71 -18.52
N ARG A 144 15.65 -4.48 -17.20
CA ARG A 144 14.47 -3.85 -16.57
C ARG A 144 14.41 -2.33 -16.75
N VAL A 145 15.51 -1.67 -17.10
CA VAL A 145 15.60 -0.19 -17.13
C VAL A 145 14.60 0.39 -18.11
N THR A 146 14.65 -0.02 -19.38
CA THR A 146 13.81 0.55 -20.42
C THR A 146 12.32 0.40 -20.11
N PRO A 147 11.80 -0.81 -19.76
CA PRO A 147 10.40 -0.94 -19.35
C PRO A 147 10.02 -0.12 -18.12
N ALA A 148 10.92 0.07 -17.14
CA ALA A 148 10.63 0.88 -15.96
C ALA A 148 10.51 2.36 -16.31
N VAL A 149 11.43 2.89 -17.12
CA VAL A 149 11.40 4.29 -17.58
C VAL A 149 10.15 4.56 -18.43
N GLU A 150 9.79 3.66 -19.34
CA GLU A 150 8.58 3.81 -20.16
C GLU A 150 7.30 3.80 -19.32
N ARG A 151 7.20 2.91 -18.32
CA ARG A 151 6.09 2.92 -17.36
C ARG A 151 6.01 4.25 -16.60
N ALA A 152 7.13 4.81 -16.17
CA ALA A 152 7.16 6.11 -15.50
C ALA A 152 6.65 7.24 -16.40
N ARG A 153 7.06 7.26 -17.68
CA ARG A 153 6.57 8.25 -18.67
C ARG A 153 5.08 8.11 -18.92
N GLN A 154 4.59 6.88 -19.10
CA GLN A 154 3.17 6.61 -19.31
C GLN A 154 2.33 7.04 -18.11
N ALA A 155 2.80 6.77 -16.89
CA ALA A 155 2.13 7.21 -15.67
C ALA A 155 2.05 8.75 -15.57
N LEU A 156 3.14 9.46 -15.90
CA LEU A 156 3.17 10.93 -15.94
C LEU A 156 2.21 11.51 -16.98
N LEU A 157 2.16 10.93 -18.18
CA LEU A 157 1.20 11.32 -19.21
C LEU A 157 -0.24 11.08 -18.72
N GLY A 158 -0.51 9.91 -18.15
CA GLY A 158 -1.80 9.57 -17.58
C GLY A 158 -2.26 10.54 -16.48
N ALA A 159 -1.35 10.94 -15.59
CA ALA A 159 -1.60 11.93 -14.55
C ALA A 159 -1.93 13.31 -15.15
N THR A 160 -1.15 13.76 -16.14
CA THR A 160 -1.41 15.02 -16.87
C THR A 160 -2.80 15.03 -17.50
N THR A 161 -3.14 14.00 -18.27
CA THR A 161 -4.45 13.90 -18.92
C THR A 161 -5.60 13.81 -17.91
N ALA A 162 -5.41 13.13 -16.77
CA ALA A 162 -6.43 13.09 -15.73
C ALA A 162 -6.67 14.47 -15.10
N LEU A 163 -5.61 15.27 -14.89
CA LEU A 163 -5.75 16.64 -14.41
C LEU A 163 -6.41 17.57 -15.43
N GLU A 164 -6.10 17.42 -16.71
CA GLU A 164 -6.76 18.17 -17.78
C GLU A 164 -8.26 17.88 -17.79
N ARG A 165 -8.67 16.60 -17.72
CA ARG A 165 -10.09 16.24 -17.63
C ARG A 165 -10.77 16.80 -16.38
N ALA A 166 -10.09 16.81 -15.24
CA ALA A 166 -10.62 17.43 -14.03
C ALA A 166 -10.85 18.94 -14.24
N ARG A 167 -9.91 19.63 -14.91
CA ARG A 167 -10.04 21.06 -15.24
C ARG A 167 -11.12 21.36 -16.27
N GLU A 168 -11.29 20.52 -17.28
CA GLU A 168 -12.39 20.60 -18.24
C GLU A 168 -13.75 20.45 -17.54
N ALA A 169 -13.81 19.66 -16.46
CA ALA A 169 -14.97 19.56 -15.58
C ALA A 169 -15.11 20.74 -14.59
N GLY A 170 -14.29 21.78 -14.70
CA GLY A 170 -14.32 22.97 -13.84
C GLY A 170 -13.66 22.79 -12.47
N LEU A 171 -12.91 21.70 -12.27
CA LEU A 171 -12.22 21.41 -11.00
C LEU A 171 -10.78 21.97 -11.05
N ARG A 172 -10.31 22.54 -9.94
CA ARG A 172 -9.02 23.25 -9.91
C ARG A 172 -7.85 22.26 -9.85
N ALA A 173 -7.95 21.31 -8.92
CA ALA A 173 -6.92 20.29 -8.67
C ALA A 173 -5.51 20.88 -8.44
N ASP A 174 -5.42 22.05 -7.80
CA ASP A 174 -4.17 22.80 -7.64
C ASP A 174 -3.10 22.02 -6.86
N ASP A 175 -3.48 21.32 -5.79
CA ASP A 175 -2.58 20.47 -5.01
C ASP A 175 -2.00 19.32 -5.84
N LEU A 176 -2.86 18.63 -6.61
CA LEU A 176 -2.43 17.55 -7.49
C LEU A 176 -1.52 18.06 -8.62
N ALA A 177 -1.79 19.27 -9.14
CA ALA A 177 -0.94 19.92 -10.12
C ALA A 177 0.43 20.29 -9.55
N ALA A 178 0.50 20.78 -8.31
CA ALA A 178 1.76 21.05 -7.60
C ALA A 178 2.56 19.77 -7.38
N ARG A 179 1.91 18.70 -6.89
CA ARG A 179 2.52 17.36 -6.72
C ARG A 179 3.04 16.78 -8.03
N LEU A 180 2.34 17.00 -9.15
CA LEU A 180 2.81 16.58 -10.47
C LEU A 180 4.03 17.41 -10.92
N ALA A 181 4.01 18.71 -10.68
CA ALA A 181 5.14 19.60 -11.01
C ALA A 181 6.42 19.22 -10.25
N GLU A 182 6.30 18.73 -9.00
CA GLU A 182 7.45 18.19 -8.24
C GLU A 182 8.12 16.98 -8.90
N LEU A 183 7.43 16.26 -9.80
CA LEU A 183 8.01 15.13 -10.53
C LEU A 183 8.83 15.57 -11.76
N ALA A 184 8.75 16.84 -12.17
CA ALA A 184 9.45 17.34 -13.35
C ALA A 184 10.99 17.17 -13.27
N PRO A 185 11.67 17.49 -12.15
CA PRO A 185 13.12 17.25 -12.02
C PRO A 185 13.47 15.76 -12.10
N GLU A 186 12.60 14.87 -11.61
CA GLU A 186 12.84 13.43 -11.71
C GLU A 186 12.74 12.94 -13.15
N LEU A 187 11.80 13.47 -13.95
CA LEU A 187 11.73 13.19 -15.39
C LEU A 187 13.01 13.63 -16.12
N THR A 188 13.56 14.80 -15.79
CA THR A 188 14.86 15.25 -16.33
C THR A 188 15.97 14.25 -16.03
N ARG A 189 16.03 13.74 -14.79
CA ARG A 189 17.03 12.76 -14.40
C ARG A 189 16.79 11.38 -15.03
N LEU A 190 15.54 10.99 -15.28
CA LEU A 190 15.23 9.79 -16.07
C LEU A 190 15.69 9.93 -17.52
N ASN A 191 15.58 11.12 -18.12
CA ASN A 191 16.09 11.40 -19.47
C ASN A 191 17.61 11.35 -19.56
N GLN A 192 18.31 11.75 -18.49
CA GLN A 192 19.77 11.63 -18.38
C GLN A 192 20.24 10.16 -18.34
N GLY A 193 19.37 9.25 -17.88
CA GLY A 193 19.55 7.81 -18.02
C GLY A 193 20.65 7.20 -17.17
N VAL A 194 20.91 5.91 -17.44
CA VAL A 194 21.84 5.08 -16.65
C VAL A 194 23.30 5.50 -16.79
N ALA A 195 23.68 6.14 -17.90
CA ALA A 195 25.04 6.60 -18.12
C ALA A 195 25.47 7.66 -17.09
N GLN A 196 24.53 8.48 -16.62
CA GLN A 196 24.81 9.54 -15.65
C GLN A 196 24.50 9.12 -14.21
N HIS A 197 23.48 8.28 -14.00
CA HIS A 197 22.96 7.98 -12.64
C HIS A 197 23.18 6.54 -12.19
N GLY A 198 23.62 5.65 -13.07
CA GLY A 198 23.70 4.21 -12.83
C GLY A 198 22.33 3.51 -12.87
N VAL A 199 22.35 2.19 -13.07
CA VAL A 199 21.14 1.37 -13.16
C VAL A 199 20.30 1.38 -11.88
N PRO A 200 20.86 1.16 -10.67
CA PRO A 200 20.03 1.05 -9.47
C PRO A 200 19.30 2.36 -9.12
N ALA A 201 19.94 3.51 -9.33
CA ALA A 201 19.29 4.80 -9.08
C ALA A 201 18.20 5.11 -10.11
N THR A 202 18.45 4.77 -11.38
CA THR A 202 17.47 4.97 -12.48
C THR A 202 16.23 4.11 -12.27
N LEU A 203 16.40 2.83 -11.91
CA LEU A 203 15.28 1.92 -11.62
C LEU A 203 14.44 2.41 -10.45
N ARG A 204 15.07 2.73 -9.31
CA ARG A 204 14.35 3.25 -8.14
C ARG A 204 13.58 4.51 -8.47
N ARG A 205 14.21 5.46 -9.17
CA ARG A 205 13.57 6.70 -9.60
C ARG A 205 12.37 6.43 -10.52
N ALA A 206 12.52 5.55 -11.49
CA ALA A 206 11.44 5.21 -12.42
C ALA A 206 10.24 4.60 -11.69
N GLU A 207 10.49 3.69 -10.76
CA GLU A 207 9.45 3.08 -9.92
C GLU A 207 8.76 4.12 -9.02
N ASP A 208 9.52 5.03 -8.40
CA ASP A 208 8.99 6.08 -7.53
C ASP A 208 8.13 7.08 -8.31
N VAL A 209 8.61 7.53 -9.47
CA VAL A 209 7.87 8.44 -10.37
C VAL A 209 6.60 7.77 -10.87
N ALA A 210 6.67 6.51 -11.31
CA ALA A 210 5.50 5.76 -11.76
C ALA A 210 4.44 5.67 -10.67
N ARG A 211 4.84 5.31 -9.44
CA ARG A 211 3.92 5.19 -8.30
C ARG A 211 3.25 6.52 -7.96
N ARG A 212 4.04 7.60 -7.79
CA ARG A 212 3.51 8.93 -7.45
C ARG A 212 2.61 9.50 -8.55
N ALA A 213 2.97 9.32 -9.82
CA ALA A 213 2.14 9.77 -10.93
C ALA A 213 0.82 8.99 -11.01
N GLU A 214 0.85 7.68 -10.72
CA GLU A 214 -0.34 6.84 -10.70
C GLU A 214 -1.29 7.20 -9.55
N GLU A 215 -0.76 7.52 -8.35
CA GLU A 215 -1.54 8.08 -7.24
C GLU A 215 -2.24 9.38 -7.65
N ILE A 216 -1.50 10.32 -8.25
CA ILE A 216 -2.06 11.59 -8.75
C ILE A 216 -3.15 11.33 -9.80
N ARG A 217 -2.92 10.39 -10.73
CA ARG A 217 -3.89 10.00 -11.76
C ARG A 217 -5.19 9.46 -11.14
N ALA A 218 -5.07 8.56 -10.17
CA ALA A 218 -6.21 7.96 -9.50
C ALA A 218 -7.01 9.00 -8.71
N GLU A 219 -6.33 9.87 -7.95
CA GLU A 219 -6.96 10.96 -7.20
C GLU A 219 -7.67 11.96 -8.15
N ALA A 220 -7.01 12.37 -9.24
CA ALA A 220 -7.60 13.28 -10.23
C ALA A 220 -8.84 12.69 -10.91
N ALA A 221 -8.82 11.38 -11.22
CA ALA A 221 -9.95 10.69 -11.83
C ALA A 221 -11.18 10.60 -10.91
N GLN A 222 -11.00 10.62 -9.59
CA GLN A 222 -12.09 10.55 -8.62
C GLN A 222 -12.75 11.91 -8.33
N LEU A 223 -12.10 13.03 -8.67
CA LEU A 223 -12.62 14.37 -8.37
C LEU A 223 -14.01 14.64 -8.99
N PRO A 224 -14.28 14.32 -10.28
CA PRO A 224 -15.59 14.54 -10.88
C PRO A 224 -16.71 13.72 -10.24
N GLU A 225 -16.42 12.46 -9.90
CA GLU A 225 -17.37 11.57 -9.21
C GLU A 225 -17.72 12.14 -7.83
N ARG A 226 -16.72 12.59 -7.07
CA ARG A 226 -16.91 13.20 -5.76
C ARG A 226 -17.73 14.49 -5.83
N ALA A 227 -17.48 15.34 -6.83
CA ALA A 227 -18.26 16.55 -7.05
C ALA A 227 -19.73 16.22 -7.35
N THR A 228 -19.97 15.25 -8.23
CA THR A 228 -21.31 14.79 -8.62
C THR A 228 -22.06 14.18 -7.43
N GLU A 229 -21.39 13.37 -6.60
CA GLU A 229 -22.00 12.80 -5.40
C GLU A 229 -22.45 13.89 -4.42
N ILE A 230 -21.60 14.90 -4.18
CA ILE A 230 -21.94 16.03 -3.32
C ILE A 230 -23.13 16.81 -3.89
N ASP A 231 -23.16 17.06 -5.21
CA ASP A 231 -24.25 17.78 -5.86
C ASP A 231 -25.58 17.04 -5.70
N HIS A 232 -25.59 15.72 -5.90
CA HIS A 232 -26.79 14.90 -5.68
C HIS A 232 -27.25 14.93 -4.23
N ARG A 233 -26.32 14.84 -3.27
CA ARG A 233 -26.65 14.90 -1.83
C ARG A 233 -27.20 16.27 -1.45
N VAL A 234 -26.63 17.35 -1.97
CA VAL A 234 -27.14 18.72 -1.78
C VAL A 234 -28.55 18.85 -2.35
N ALA A 235 -28.79 18.39 -3.58
CA ALA A 235 -30.12 18.43 -4.19
C ALA A 235 -31.16 17.63 -3.40
N SER A 236 -30.81 16.41 -2.98
CA SER A 236 -31.69 15.57 -2.15
C SER A 236 -32.01 16.21 -0.81
N LEU A 237 -31.01 16.78 -0.12
CA LEU A 237 -31.22 17.45 1.16
C LEU A 237 -32.04 18.73 1.02
N ARG A 238 -31.90 19.47 -0.08
CA ARG A 238 -32.78 20.61 -0.38
C ARG A 238 -34.24 20.19 -0.41
N THR A 239 -34.57 19.15 -1.18
CA THR A 239 -35.93 18.60 -1.24
C THR A 239 -36.43 18.15 0.13
N ARG A 240 -35.57 17.56 0.97
CA ARG A 240 -35.93 17.15 2.33
C ARG A 240 -36.18 18.32 3.28
N ILE A 241 -35.42 19.41 3.15
CA ILE A 241 -35.66 20.66 3.88
C ILE A 241 -37.03 21.21 3.50
N ASP A 242 -37.33 21.31 2.20
CA ASP A 242 -38.60 21.85 1.72
C ASP A 242 -39.79 20.95 2.15
N ALA A 243 -39.62 19.63 2.13
CA ALA A 243 -40.61 18.70 2.64
C ALA A 243 -40.86 18.86 4.15
N LEU A 244 -39.81 19.11 4.95
CA LEU A 244 -39.95 19.38 6.38
C LEU A 244 -40.65 20.72 6.63
N GLU A 245 -40.28 21.76 5.89
CA GLU A 245 -40.91 23.08 5.98
C GLU A 245 -42.40 23.01 5.65
N ASN A 246 -42.78 22.28 4.60
CA ASN A 246 -44.19 22.09 4.24
C ASN A 246 -44.99 21.29 5.29
N ARG A 247 -44.32 20.43 6.07
CA ARG A 247 -44.94 19.65 7.15
C ARG A 247 -44.99 20.39 8.47
N ALA A 248 -44.07 21.31 8.73
CA ALA A 248 -43.98 22.02 10.01
C ALA A 248 -45.29 22.71 10.44
N PRO A 249 -46.08 23.34 9.54
CA PRO A 249 -47.38 23.93 9.89
C PRO A 249 -48.42 22.95 10.44
N THR A 250 -48.24 21.63 10.27
CA THR A 250 -49.16 20.63 10.84
C THR A 250 -49.02 20.47 12.36
N VAL A 251 -47.90 20.92 12.93
CA VAL A 251 -47.57 20.72 14.35
C VAL A 251 -48.44 21.59 15.25
N ASP A 252 -48.62 22.88 14.92
CA ASP A 252 -49.38 23.81 15.77
C ASP A 252 -50.86 23.44 15.91
N PRO A 253 -51.58 23.04 14.85
CA PRO A 253 -52.93 22.49 14.97
C PRO A 253 -52.97 21.24 15.85
N ALA A 254 -52.03 20.31 15.67
CA ALA A 254 -51.97 19.09 16.46
C ALA A 254 -51.72 19.37 17.96
N LEU A 255 -50.77 20.25 18.28
CA LEU A 255 -50.51 20.69 19.65
C LEU A 255 -51.68 21.45 20.26
N SER A 256 -52.40 22.24 19.48
CA SER A 256 -53.60 22.95 19.94
C SER A 256 -54.72 21.96 20.30
N GLU A 257 -54.91 20.93 19.48
CA GLU A 257 -55.87 19.87 19.78
C GLU A 257 -55.47 19.06 21.01
N LEU A 258 -54.17 18.74 21.15
CA LEU A 258 -53.62 18.08 22.33
C LEU A 258 -53.90 18.89 23.62
N ARG A 259 -53.58 20.18 23.61
CA ARG A 259 -53.81 21.10 24.75
C ARG A 259 -55.28 21.23 25.13
N ARG A 260 -56.18 21.15 24.15
CA ARG A 260 -57.63 21.31 24.36
C ARG A 260 -58.26 20.07 24.98
N ARG A 261 -57.80 18.86 24.64
CA ARG A 261 -58.51 17.61 24.94
C ARG A 261 -57.83 16.71 25.95
N PHE A 262 -56.52 16.85 26.15
CA PHE A 262 -55.72 15.94 26.95
C PHE A 262 -55.01 16.66 28.09
N SER A 263 -54.67 15.91 29.14
CA SER A 263 -53.91 16.41 30.29
C SER A 263 -52.52 16.91 29.89
N THR A 264 -51.92 17.77 30.72
CA THR A 264 -50.62 18.41 30.45
C THR A 264 -49.49 17.41 30.20
N SER A 265 -49.49 16.28 30.91
CA SER A 265 -48.50 15.20 30.76
C SER A 265 -48.45 14.61 29.35
N CYS A 266 -49.54 14.69 28.59
CA CYS A 266 -49.64 14.12 27.24
C CYS A 266 -48.91 14.94 26.16
N TRP A 267 -48.58 16.21 26.43
CA TRP A 267 -48.08 17.13 25.40
C TRP A 267 -47.00 18.12 25.85
N GLN A 268 -46.73 18.27 27.15
CA GLN A 268 -45.75 19.24 27.65
C GLN A 268 -44.34 19.04 27.07
N ASP A 269 -43.94 17.78 26.85
CA ASP A 269 -42.67 17.39 26.24
C ASP A 269 -42.55 17.85 24.78
N LEU A 270 -43.67 18.11 24.12
CA LEU A 270 -43.76 18.44 22.70
C LEU A 270 -43.89 19.95 22.43
N GLN A 271 -44.01 20.78 23.47
CA GLN A 271 -44.27 22.22 23.31
C GLN A 271 -43.22 22.97 22.49
N GLN A 272 -41.96 22.54 22.57
CA GLN A 272 -40.85 23.20 21.90
C GLN A 272 -40.67 22.76 20.43
N VAL A 273 -41.40 21.74 19.98
CA VAL A 273 -41.23 21.16 18.63
C VAL A 273 -41.45 22.18 17.51
N PRO A 274 -42.43 23.11 17.55
CA PRO A 274 -42.59 24.13 16.50
C PRO A 274 -41.36 25.02 16.36
N ALA A 275 -40.88 25.58 17.49
CA ALA A 275 -39.71 26.45 17.51
C ALA A 275 -38.44 25.70 17.07
N GLN A 276 -38.23 24.49 17.62
CA GLN A 276 -37.10 23.63 17.25
C GLN A 276 -37.11 23.25 15.78
N THR A 277 -38.28 22.96 15.20
CA THR A 277 -38.40 22.63 13.78
C THR A 277 -38.07 23.83 12.91
N ALA A 278 -38.59 25.02 13.24
CA ALA A 278 -38.27 26.25 12.52
C ALA A 278 -36.76 26.57 12.60
N ASP A 279 -36.15 26.40 13.76
CA ASP A 279 -34.71 26.63 13.98
C ASP A 279 -33.86 25.62 13.21
N ALA A 280 -34.26 24.35 13.21
CA ALA A 280 -33.61 23.29 12.47
C ALA A 280 -33.67 23.55 10.96
N VAL A 281 -34.81 23.98 10.41
CA VAL A 281 -34.95 24.34 8.98
C VAL A 281 -34.04 25.51 8.62
N ARG A 282 -34.04 26.59 9.42
CA ARG A 282 -33.15 27.75 9.16
C ARG A 282 -31.67 27.35 9.22
N THR A 283 -31.29 26.58 10.22
CA THR A 283 -29.90 26.10 10.40
C THR A 283 -29.50 25.16 9.27
N ALA A 284 -30.39 24.23 8.88
CA ALA A 284 -30.17 23.31 7.78
C ALA A 284 -29.96 24.04 6.45
N ARG A 285 -30.72 25.11 6.17
CA ARG A 285 -30.49 25.95 4.99
C ARG A 285 -29.14 26.65 5.02
N GLY A 286 -28.76 27.23 6.15
CA GLY A 286 -27.45 27.85 6.34
C GLY A 286 -26.32 26.87 6.10
N LYS A 287 -26.40 25.68 6.72
CA LYS A 287 -25.40 24.61 6.53
C LYS A 287 -25.38 24.03 5.13
N LEU A 288 -26.52 23.94 4.45
CA LEU A 288 -26.57 23.53 3.05
C LEU A 288 -25.88 24.54 2.13
N ALA A 289 -26.02 25.85 2.40
CA ALA A 289 -25.31 26.90 1.69
C ALA A 289 -23.80 26.85 1.96
N GLU A 290 -23.39 26.58 3.20
CA GLU A 290 -21.98 26.31 3.52
C GLU A 290 -21.44 25.09 2.74
N ALA A 291 -22.22 24.01 2.63
CA ALA A 291 -21.84 22.83 1.87
C ALA A 291 -21.65 23.12 0.38
N VAL A 292 -22.55 23.91 -0.23
CA VAL A 292 -22.43 24.36 -1.62
C VAL A 292 -21.18 25.20 -1.82
N ARG A 293 -20.94 26.18 -0.94
CA ARG A 293 -19.73 27.01 -1.01
C ARG A 293 -18.46 26.18 -0.86
N ALA A 294 -18.42 25.25 0.10
CA ALA A 294 -17.30 24.35 0.29
C ALA A 294 -17.08 23.44 -0.92
N ARG A 295 -18.16 22.99 -1.59
CA ARG A 295 -18.08 22.25 -2.84
C ARG A 295 -17.46 23.08 -3.97
N ASP A 296 -17.92 24.32 -4.16
CA ASP A 296 -17.39 25.21 -5.21
C ASP A 296 -15.93 25.62 -4.92
N GLU A 297 -15.60 25.77 -3.64
CA GLU A 297 -14.25 25.96 -3.15
C GLU A 297 -13.41 24.66 -3.16
N GLN A 298 -14.01 23.51 -3.47
CA GLN A 298 -13.40 22.18 -3.51
C GLN A 298 -12.79 21.74 -2.16
N ARG A 299 -13.33 22.27 -1.05
CA ARG A 299 -13.07 21.84 0.33
C ARG A 299 -13.95 20.64 0.69
N TRP A 300 -13.60 19.48 0.15
CA TRP A 300 -14.46 18.29 0.17
C TRP A 300 -14.83 17.78 1.57
N ALA A 301 -13.89 17.84 2.53
CA ALA A 301 -14.14 17.43 3.90
C ALA A 301 -15.18 18.33 4.56
N ASP A 302 -15.09 19.65 4.34
CA ASP A 302 -16.02 20.63 4.90
C ASP A 302 -17.42 20.48 4.30
N ALA A 303 -17.51 20.25 2.99
CA ALA A 303 -18.79 19.97 2.33
C ALA A 303 -19.45 18.70 2.91
N THR A 304 -18.66 17.64 3.13
CA THR A 304 -19.14 16.38 3.69
C THR A 304 -19.63 16.54 5.14
N ALA A 305 -18.88 17.28 5.97
CA ALA A 305 -19.26 17.57 7.36
C ALA A 305 -20.54 18.42 7.44
N ALA A 306 -20.66 19.44 6.59
CA ALA A 306 -21.87 20.28 6.50
C ALA A 306 -23.09 19.45 6.07
N ILE A 307 -22.97 18.58 5.06
CA ILE A 307 -24.00 17.63 4.64
C ILE A 307 -24.43 16.71 5.79
N GLY A 308 -23.47 16.16 6.54
CA GLY A 308 -23.74 15.32 7.71
C GLY A 308 -24.55 16.06 8.78
N THR A 309 -24.21 17.32 9.03
CA THR A 309 -24.94 18.19 9.97
C THR A 309 -26.37 18.44 9.51
N VAL A 310 -26.58 18.78 8.23
CA VAL A 310 -27.92 18.98 7.67
C VAL A 310 -28.77 17.73 7.83
N ARG A 311 -28.21 16.54 7.51
CA ARG A 311 -28.93 15.27 7.67
C ARG A 311 -29.36 15.04 9.11
N ALA A 312 -28.46 15.21 10.09
CA ALA A 312 -28.78 15.00 11.50
C ALA A 312 -29.88 15.95 12.01
N LEU A 313 -29.85 17.22 11.58
CA LEU A 313 -30.90 18.21 11.89
C LEU A 313 -32.26 17.78 11.32
N LEU A 314 -32.29 17.35 10.05
CA LEU A 314 -33.52 16.92 9.39
C LEU A 314 -34.08 15.63 9.97
N ASP A 315 -33.23 14.66 10.30
CA ASP A 315 -33.65 13.40 10.92
C ASP A 315 -34.28 13.67 12.30
N THR A 316 -33.65 14.53 13.11
CA THR A 316 -34.15 14.91 14.44
C THR A 316 -35.47 15.68 14.36
N ALA A 317 -35.51 16.76 13.58
CA ALA A 317 -36.70 17.61 13.46
C ALA A 317 -37.86 16.88 12.77
N GLY A 318 -37.59 16.13 11.70
CA GLY A 318 -38.60 15.31 11.03
C GLY A 318 -39.19 14.22 11.94
N GLY A 319 -38.35 13.60 12.77
CA GLY A 319 -38.79 12.67 13.82
C GLY A 319 -39.73 13.34 14.82
N ALA A 320 -39.36 14.53 15.33
CA ALA A 320 -40.18 15.28 16.28
C ALA A 320 -41.55 15.69 15.70
N VAL A 321 -41.59 16.22 14.47
CA VAL A 321 -42.85 16.55 13.77
C VAL A 321 -43.76 15.33 13.62
N THR A 322 -43.17 14.17 13.30
CA THR A 322 -43.92 12.92 13.19
C THR A 322 -44.45 12.48 14.55
N ALA A 323 -43.64 12.57 15.59
CA ALA A 323 -44.01 12.19 16.95
C ALA A 323 -45.20 12.99 17.49
N VAL A 324 -45.31 14.29 17.19
CA VAL A 324 -46.46 15.11 17.60
C VAL A 324 -47.77 14.62 16.98
N ASN A 325 -47.77 14.41 15.66
CA ASN A 325 -48.96 13.97 14.94
C ASN A 325 -49.37 12.55 15.37
N GLU A 326 -48.38 11.68 15.55
CA GLU A 326 -48.58 10.31 16.01
C GLU A 326 -49.11 10.28 17.45
N ARG A 327 -48.58 11.13 18.34
CA ARG A 327 -49.08 11.28 19.72
C ARG A 327 -50.56 11.65 19.72
N LEU A 328 -50.96 12.63 18.92
CA LEU A 328 -52.37 13.02 18.82
C LEU A 328 -53.24 11.87 18.30
N ARG A 329 -52.79 11.13 17.27
CA ARG A 329 -53.51 9.97 16.73
C ARG A 329 -53.71 8.89 17.80
N GLN A 330 -52.64 8.49 18.49
CA GLN A 330 -52.68 7.46 19.54
C GLN A 330 -53.59 7.87 20.70
N LEU A 331 -53.51 9.14 21.12
CA LEU A 331 -54.35 9.66 22.21
C LEU A 331 -55.84 9.73 21.82
N ASN A 332 -56.15 10.06 20.57
CA ASN A 332 -57.52 9.98 20.05
C ASN A 332 -58.05 8.55 20.04
N GLU A 333 -57.24 7.58 19.62
CA GLU A 333 -57.62 6.17 19.56
C GLU A 333 -57.88 5.59 20.95
N VAL A 334 -56.98 5.82 21.91
CA VAL A 334 -57.17 5.31 23.29
C VAL A 334 -58.28 6.04 24.03
N GLN A 335 -58.52 7.32 23.75
CA GLN A 335 -59.68 8.02 24.31
C GLN A 335 -61.00 7.43 23.80
N HIS A 336 -61.03 7.00 22.54
CA HIS A 336 -62.22 6.39 21.95
C HIS A 336 -62.48 4.98 22.48
N ASP A 337 -61.45 4.15 22.57
CA ASP A 337 -61.53 2.77 23.05
C ASP A 337 -60.27 2.37 23.84
N PRO A 338 -60.23 2.60 25.16
CA PRO A 338 -59.13 2.14 26.00
C PRO A 338 -59.08 0.61 26.13
N GLN A 339 -60.22 -0.07 26.00
CA GLN A 339 -60.31 -1.52 26.20
C GLN A 339 -59.47 -2.27 25.17
N ARG A 340 -59.41 -1.76 23.93
CA ARG A 340 -58.56 -2.33 22.90
C ARG A 340 -57.09 -2.46 23.31
N GLU A 341 -56.52 -1.45 23.98
CA GLU A 341 -55.12 -1.53 24.44
C GLU A 341 -54.97 -2.45 25.66
N ILE A 342 -55.96 -2.47 26.57
CA ILE A 342 -56.00 -3.38 27.72
C ILE A 342 -56.01 -4.83 27.24
N GLU A 343 -56.90 -5.17 26.30
CA GLU A 343 -57.02 -6.52 25.75
C GLU A 343 -55.74 -6.96 25.03
N ARG A 344 -55.09 -6.05 24.29
CA ARG A 344 -53.79 -6.31 23.67
C ARG A 344 -52.71 -6.64 24.71
N ALA A 345 -52.63 -5.88 25.80
CA ALA A 345 -51.69 -6.16 26.88
C ALA A 345 -52.00 -7.49 27.59
N ARG A 346 -53.27 -7.73 27.94
CA ARG A 346 -53.73 -9.00 28.52
C ARG A 346 -53.43 -10.19 27.62
N PHE A 347 -53.61 -10.04 26.32
CA PHE A 347 -53.31 -11.10 25.35
C PHE A 347 -51.81 -11.43 25.35
N ALA A 348 -50.93 -10.42 25.26
CA ALA A 348 -49.49 -10.63 25.29
C ALA A 348 -49.01 -11.33 26.57
N ILE A 349 -49.51 -10.91 27.73
CA ILE A 349 -49.21 -11.56 29.01
C ILE A 349 -49.69 -13.02 29.02
N ARG A 350 -50.96 -13.26 28.64
CA ARG A 350 -51.52 -14.62 28.64
C ARG A 350 -50.78 -15.56 27.68
N ASP A 351 -50.37 -15.05 26.52
CA ASP A 351 -49.59 -15.83 25.57
C ASP A 351 -48.21 -16.21 26.14
N ALA A 352 -47.52 -15.24 26.75
CA ALA A 352 -46.25 -15.49 27.45
C ALA A 352 -46.40 -16.45 28.64
N GLN A 353 -47.45 -16.31 29.44
CA GLN A 353 -47.77 -17.23 30.56
C GLN A 353 -48.06 -18.64 30.05
N ARG A 354 -48.84 -18.78 28.96
CA ARG A 354 -49.12 -20.08 28.34
C ARG A 354 -47.84 -20.76 27.87
N LEU A 355 -46.93 -19.99 27.26
CA LEU A 355 -45.63 -20.49 26.84
C LEU A 355 -44.75 -20.89 28.05
N ALA A 356 -44.73 -20.08 29.11
CA ALA A 356 -43.98 -20.38 30.33
C ALA A 356 -44.44 -21.66 31.04
N MET A 357 -45.73 -22.03 30.88
CA MET A 357 -46.34 -23.24 31.42
C MET A 357 -46.26 -24.46 30.48
N ALA A 358 -45.85 -24.27 29.22
CA ALA A 358 -45.89 -25.34 28.23
C ALA A 358 -45.02 -26.55 28.64
N GLY A 359 -45.67 -27.70 28.82
CA GLY A 359 -44.99 -28.96 29.20
C GLY A 359 -44.52 -29.02 30.66
N ARG A 360 -44.97 -28.11 31.54
CA ARG A 360 -44.56 -28.03 32.95
C ARG A 360 -45.76 -28.07 33.89
N GLN A 361 -45.57 -28.63 35.09
CA GLN A 361 -46.58 -28.58 36.16
C GLN A 361 -46.51 -27.29 36.98
N ALA A 362 -45.35 -26.63 37.04
CA ALA A 362 -45.14 -25.34 37.69
C ALA A 362 -44.24 -24.44 36.82
N PRO A 363 -44.52 -23.13 36.73
CA PRO A 363 -43.72 -22.20 35.94
C PRO A 363 -42.38 -21.91 36.62
N ASP A 364 -41.32 -21.70 35.83
CA ASP A 364 -40.02 -21.27 36.36
C ASP A 364 -40.17 -19.88 36.98
N PRO A 365 -39.73 -19.65 38.24
CA PRO A 365 -39.83 -18.34 38.90
C PRO A 365 -39.23 -17.19 38.10
N ARG A 366 -38.19 -17.46 37.28
CA ARG A 366 -37.56 -16.46 36.40
C ARG A 366 -38.47 -15.95 35.29
N HIS A 367 -39.49 -16.73 34.92
CA HIS A 367 -40.50 -16.34 33.94
C HIS A 367 -41.79 -15.87 34.63
N ALA A 368 -42.22 -16.56 35.69
CA ALA A 368 -43.45 -16.25 36.41
C ALA A 368 -43.40 -14.88 37.11
N GLY A 369 -42.32 -14.58 37.83
CA GLY A 369 -42.19 -13.35 38.61
C GLY A 369 -42.38 -12.07 37.77
N PRO A 370 -41.66 -11.91 36.65
CA PRO A 370 -41.84 -10.77 35.76
C PRO A 370 -43.26 -10.68 35.15
N LEU A 371 -43.88 -11.81 34.79
CA LEU A 371 -45.23 -11.83 34.23
C LEU A 371 -46.30 -11.47 35.26
N ASP A 372 -46.19 -11.95 36.49
CA ASP A 372 -47.09 -11.58 37.59
C ASP A 372 -46.98 -10.10 37.94
N ALA A 373 -45.75 -9.57 37.97
CA ALA A 373 -45.51 -8.14 38.12
C ALA A 373 -46.13 -7.33 36.97
N ALA A 374 -46.07 -7.84 35.74
CA ALA A 374 -46.70 -7.22 34.56
C ALA A 374 -48.24 -7.20 34.66
N VAL A 375 -48.87 -8.26 35.18
CA VAL A 375 -50.32 -8.26 35.50
C VAL A 375 -50.66 -7.18 36.52
N ALA A 376 -49.93 -7.13 37.64
CA ALA A 376 -50.18 -6.13 38.69
C ALA A 376 -49.92 -4.69 38.22
N ARG A 377 -49.00 -4.49 37.27
CA ARG A 377 -48.77 -3.19 36.61
C ARG A 377 -49.94 -2.81 35.72
N LEU A 378 -50.45 -3.76 34.91
CA LEU A 378 -51.61 -3.55 34.06
C LEU A 378 -52.86 -3.20 34.87
N ASP A 379 -53.16 -3.96 35.93
CA ASP A 379 -54.33 -3.70 36.76
C ASP A 379 -54.28 -2.33 37.44
N ARG A 380 -53.09 -1.91 37.92
CA ARG A 380 -52.88 -0.56 38.46
C ARG A 380 -53.07 0.52 37.40
N ALA A 381 -52.62 0.30 36.17
CA ALA A 381 -52.79 1.25 35.08
C ALA A 381 -54.28 1.42 34.71
N VAL A 382 -55.05 0.32 34.70
CA VAL A 382 -56.50 0.34 34.47
C VAL A 382 -57.23 1.06 35.60
N ALA A 383 -56.94 0.72 36.86
CA ALA A 383 -57.55 1.40 38.01
C ALA A 383 -57.25 2.90 38.01
N ALA A 384 -56.00 3.29 37.76
CA ALA A 384 -55.61 4.70 37.67
C ALA A 384 -56.35 5.43 36.54
N LEU A 385 -56.63 4.77 35.42
CA LEU A 385 -57.41 5.31 34.32
C LEU A 385 -58.89 5.52 34.70
N GLU A 386 -59.49 4.56 35.41
CA GLU A 386 -60.88 4.62 35.89
C GLU A 386 -61.07 5.71 36.98
N GLU A 387 -60.06 5.91 37.82
CA GLU A 387 -60.07 6.90 38.91
C GLU A 387 -59.84 8.35 38.44
N SER A 388 -59.19 8.57 37.28
CA SER A 388 -58.66 9.88 36.87
C SER A 388 -59.67 10.85 36.24
N GLY A 389 -60.97 10.52 36.23
CA GLY A 389 -62.05 11.45 35.93
C GLY A 389 -62.05 11.98 34.48
N ARG A 390 -62.22 13.30 34.30
CA ARG A 390 -62.56 13.91 32.99
C ARG A 390 -61.40 13.96 31.97
N HIS A 391 -60.15 13.99 32.42
CA HIS A 391 -58.97 14.00 31.54
C HIS A 391 -57.84 13.11 32.10
N PRO A 392 -57.95 11.78 31.95
CA PRO A 392 -56.90 10.86 32.35
C PRO A 392 -55.56 11.14 31.65
N ASP A 393 -54.48 10.71 32.31
CA ASP A 393 -53.15 10.67 31.71
C ASP A 393 -53.02 9.47 30.76
N TYR A 394 -53.69 9.58 29.61
CA TYR A 394 -53.68 8.56 28.57
C TYR A 394 -52.27 8.26 28.04
N TRP A 395 -51.35 9.24 28.09
CA TRP A 395 -49.98 9.01 27.65
C TRP A 395 -49.22 8.10 28.60
N ARG A 396 -49.32 8.34 29.90
CA ARG A 396 -48.75 7.43 30.92
C ARG A 396 -49.36 6.04 30.82
N PHE A 397 -50.69 5.97 30.63
CA PHE A 397 -51.39 4.70 30.45
C PHE A 397 -50.85 3.92 29.24
N LEU A 398 -50.77 4.54 28.06
CA LEU A 398 -50.24 3.89 26.85
C LEU A 398 -48.78 3.45 27.02
N THR A 399 -47.95 4.28 27.63
CA THR A 399 -46.53 3.98 27.89
C THR A 399 -46.39 2.78 28.83
N GLU A 400 -47.21 2.72 29.88
CA GLU A 400 -47.20 1.61 30.84
C GLU A 400 -47.66 0.30 30.18
N LEU A 401 -48.72 0.33 29.37
CA LEU A 401 -49.20 -0.85 28.64
C LEU A 401 -48.18 -1.33 27.59
N ALA A 402 -47.46 -0.42 26.94
CA ALA A 402 -46.36 -0.78 26.06
C ALA A 402 -45.23 -1.49 26.82
N ALA A 403 -44.80 -0.95 27.97
CA ALA A 403 -43.76 -1.56 28.81
C ALA A 403 -44.17 -2.93 29.38
N VAL A 404 -45.46 -3.11 29.70
CA VAL A 404 -46.04 -4.40 30.10
C VAL A 404 -45.93 -5.43 28.95
N ARG A 405 -46.25 -5.04 27.71
CA ARG A 405 -46.11 -5.92 26.54
C ARG A 405 -44.65 -6.26 26.25
N GLU A 406 -43.75 -5.30 26.41
CA GLU A 406 -42.30 -5.51 26.25
C GLU A 406 -41.78 -6.52 27.28
N THR A 407 -42.15 -6.37 28.56
CA THR A 407 -41.81 -7.36 29.61
C THR A 407 -42.27 -8.77 29.22
N ALA A 408 -43.49 -8.92 28.68
CA ALA A 408 -43.98 -10.21 28.22
C ALA A 408 -43.17 -10.76 27.03
N ALA A 409 -42.79 -9.91 26.08
CA ALA A 409 -41.97 -10.30 24.93
C ALA A 409 -40.54 -10.70 25.31
N GLU A 410 -39.94 -10.02 26.29
CA GLU A 410 -38.64 -10.38 26.86
C GLU A 410 -38.67 -11.77 27.50
N VAL A 411 -39.72 -12.07 28.27
CA VAL A 411 -39.90 -13.41 28.87
C VAL A 411 -40.08 -14.48 27.79
N VAL A 412 -40.86 -14.21 26.74
CA VAL A 412 -40.99 -15.12 25.58
C VAL A 412 -39.63 -15.37 24.92
N THR A 413 -38.83 -14.32 24.77
CA THR A 413 -37.49 -14.41 24.18
C THR A 413 -36.56 -15.24 25.07
N LEU A 414 -36.60 -15.03 26.39
CA LEU A 414 -35.84 -15.82 27.37
C LEU A 414 -36.24 -17.31 27.33
N ILE A 415 -37.52 -17.62 27.20
CA ILE A 415 -38.01 -19.01 27.09
C ILE A 415 -37.54 -19.67 25.79
N ARG A 416 -37.44 -18.92 24.68
CA ARG A 416 -37.05 -19.43 23.36
C ARG A 416 -35.55 -19.43 23.09
N GLY A 417 -34.79 -18.61 23.81
CA GLY A 417 -33.33 -18.54 23.77
C GLY A 417 -32.66 -19.58 24.68
N HIS A 418 -33.46 -20.32 25.44
CA HIS A 418 -33.12 -21.57 26.13
C HIS A 418 -33.81 -22.74 25.42
#